data_AF-A0A4Y9NCB3-F1
#
_entry.id   AF-A0A4Y9NCB3-F1
#
_cell.length_a   1.000
_cell.length_b   1.000
_cell.length_c   1.000
_cell.angle_alpha   90.00
_cell.angle_beta   90.00
_cell.angle_gamma   90.00
#
_symmetry.space_group_name_H-M   'P 1'
#
loop_
_entity.id
_entity.type
_entity.pdbx_description
1 polymer ?
#
loop_
_entity_poly.entity_id
_entity_poly.type
_entity_poly.pdbx_seq_one_letter_code
_entity_poly.pdbx_strand_id
1 'polypeptide(L)'
;NHYRDNAITYKAQRDKNARELKLANAAITDMQMRQRDVAALDAKYTKELADAKAENDALRDDVAAGRRRLHIKAVCQSVREATTASGVDNAASPRLADTAERDYFTLRERLITMQKQLEGTQKYINEQCR
;
A
#
# COMPACT_ATOMS: atom_id res chain seq x y z
N ASN A 1 12.05 -44.71 51.17
CA ASN A 1 10.77 -44.52 51.90
C ASN A 1 9.79 -44.07 50.84
N HIS A 2 8.97 -44.99 50.33
CA HIS A 2 8.25 -44.82 49.07
C HIS A 2 7.34 -43.60 49.05
N TYR A 3 6.83 -43.15 50.20
CA TYR A 3 6.03 -41.93 50.31
C TYR A 3 6.84 -40.66 49.99
N ARG A 4 8.10 -40.58 50.45
CA ARG A 4 8.98 -39.44 50.17
C ARG A 4 9.34 -39.37 48.68
N ASP A 5 9.66 -40.52 48.10
CA ASP A 5 10.08 -40.61 46.70
C ASP A 5 8.90 -40.27 45.76
N ASN A 6 7.69 -40.74 46.08
CA ASN A 6 6.46 -40.33 45.39
C ASN A 6 6.20 -38.83 45.50
N ALA A 7 6.36 -38.24 46.69
CA ALA A 7 6.17 -36.80 46.89
C ALA A 7 7.15 -35.95 46.07
N ILE A 8 8.42 -36.37 45.97
CA ILE A 8 9.43 -35.72 45.13
C ILE A 8 9.04 -35.82 43.66
N THR A 9 8.64 -37.01 43.19
CA THR A 9 8.21 -37.24 41.80
C THR A 9 7.00 -36.38 41.43
N TYR A 10 5.96 -36.35 42.27
CA TYR A 10 4.79 -35.52 42.01
C TYR A 10 5.10 -34.03 42.03
N LYS A 11 5.97 -33.56 42.94
CA LYS A 11 6.43 -32.18 42.94
C LYS A 11 7.15 -31.84 41.62
N ALA A 12 8.06 -32.70 41.18
CA ALA A 12 8.78 -32.51 39.92
C ALA A 12 7.83 -32.47 38.71
N GLN A 13 6.83 -33.35 38.67
CA GLN A 13 5.82 -33.36 37.61
C GLN A 13 4.98 -32.08 37.60
N ARG A 14 4.54 -31.60 38.78
CA ARG A 14 3.78 -30.34 38.86
C ARG A 14 4.61 -29.14 38.45
N ASP A 15 5.86 -29.06 38.90
CA ASP A 15 6.78 -27.98 38.54
C ASP A 15 7.05 -27.98 37.03
N LYS A 16 7.18 -29.16 36.41
CA LYS A 16 7.30 -29.32 34.96
C LYS A 16 6.03 -28.82 34.24
N ASN A 17 4.86 -29.32 34.63
CA ASN A 17 3.59 -28.93 34.00
C ASN A 17 3.32 -27.43 34.16
N ALA A 18 3.63 -26.84 35.32
CA ALA A 18 3.47 -25.40 35.56
C ALA A 18 4.37 -24.56 34.64
N ARG A 19 5.61 -25.02 34.39
CA ARG A 19 6.53 -24.38 33.45
C ARG A 19 6.03 -24.48 32.01
N GLU A 20 5.63 -25.68 31.58
CA GLU A 20 5.09 -25.91 30.24
C GLU A 20 3.83 -25.08 29.99
N LEU A 21 2.91 -25.03 30.96
CA LEU A 21 1.70 -24.19 30.88
C LEU A 21 2.05 -22.71 30.78
N LYS A 22 3.04 -22.23 31.55
CA LYS A 22 3.49 -20.84 31.48
C LYS A 22 4.08 -20.51 30.11
N LEU A 23 4.87 -21.41 29.54
CA LEU A 23 5.45 -21.23 28.19
C LEU A 23 4.36 -21.22 27.11
N ALA A 24 3.38 -22.13 27.19
CA ALA A 24 2.25 -22.17 26.27
C ALA A 24 1.43 -20.88 26.33
N ASN A 25 1.12 -20.38 27.54
CA ASN A 25 0.39 -19.12 27.70
C ASN A 25 1.18 -17.91 27.17
N ALA A 26 2.49 -17.89 27.37
CA ALA A 26 3.34 -16.84 26.82
C ALA A 26 3.34 -16.87 25.28
N ALA A 27 3.45 -18.06 24.67
CA ALA A 27 3.40 -18.22 23.22
C ALA A 27 2.03 -17.82 22.64
N ILE A 28 0.92 -18.18 23.28
CA ILE A 28 -0.43 -17.77 22.86
C ILE A 28 -0.57 -16.26 22.93
N THR A 29 -0.09 -15.63 24.00
CA THR A 29 -0.16 -14.17 24.17
C THR A 29 0.64 -13.47 23.06
N ASP A 30 1.85 -13.96 22.76
CA ASP A 30 2.66 -13.44 21.65
C ASP A 30 1.94 -13.57 20.30
N MET A 31 1.37 -14.74 20.01
CA MET A 31 0.59 -14.98 18.79
C MET A 31 -0.61 -14.03 18.68
N GLN A 32 -1.33 -13.77 19.78
CA GLN A 32 -2.45 -12.82 19.79
C GLN A 32 -2.02 -11.38 19.53
N MET A 33 -0.88 -10.95 20.08
CA MET A 33 -0.34 -9.61 19.81
C MET A 33 0.03 -9.48 18.33
N ARG A 34 0.80 -10.43 17.78
CA ARG A 34 1.19 -10.44 16.36
C ARG A 34 -0.03 -10.41 15.42
N GLN A 35 -1.08 -11.19 15.72
CA GLN A 35 -2.32 -11.16 14.93
C GLN A 35 -2.97 -9.77 14.91
N ARG A 36 -3.00 -9.08 16.05
CA ARG A 36 -3.54 -7.72 16.13
C ARG A 36 -2.69 -6.71 15.37
N ASP A 37 -1.37 -6.81 15.48
CA ASP A 37 -0.44 -5.92 14.79
C ASP A 37 -0.51 -6.10 13.27
N VAL A 38 -0.61 -7.35 12.79
CA VAL A 38 -0.82 -7.67 11.37
C VAL A 38 -2.15 -7.10 10.87
N ALA A 39 -3.23 -7.26 11.62
CA ALA A 39 -4.53 -6.71 11.24
C ALA A 39 -4.51 -5.16 11.19
N ALA A 40 -3.79 -4.51 12.10
CA ALA A 40 -3.62 -3.06 12.08
C ALA A 40 -2.80 -2.59 10.86
N LEU A 41 -1.75 -3.33 10.50
CA LEU A 41 -0.93 -3.07 9.33
C LEU A 41 -1.73 -3.22 8.04
N ASP A 42 -2.51 -4.29 7.92
CA ASP A 42 -3.41 -4.54 6.78
C ASP A 42 -4.45 -3.42 6.63
N ALA A 43 -5.14 -3.07 7.72
CA ALA A 43 -6.13 -1.99 7.72
C ALA A 43 -5.52 -0.64 7.30
N LYS A 44 -4.31 -0.33 7.77
CA LYS A 44 -3.60 0.89 7.40
C LYS A 44 -3.32 0.96 5.90
N TYR A 45 -2.65 -0.05 5.34
CA TYR A 45 -2.24 -0.02 3.94
C TYR A 45 -3.41 -0.19 2.97
N THR A 46 -4.47 -0.91 3.37
CA THR A 46 -5.72 -0.99 2.62
C THR A 46 -6.38 0.39 2.52
N LYS A 47 -6.45 1.12 3.63
CA LYS A 47 -7.00 2.49 3.62
C LYS A 47 -6.15 3.43 2.77
N GLU A 48 -4.84 3.45 2.97
CA GLU A 48 -3.95 4.33 2.19
C GLU A 48 -4.01 4.04 0.69
N LEU A 49 -4.16 2.77 0.30
CA LEU A 49 -4.36 2.39 -1.09
C LEU A 49 -5.70 2.90 -1.64
N ALA A 50 -6.79 2.73 -0.87
CA ALA A 50 -8.11 3.23 -1.26
C ALA A 50 -8.13 4.75 -1.41
N ASP A 51 -7.55 5.48 -0.45
CA ASP A 51 -7.47 6.94 -0.47
C ASP A 51 -6.68 7.44 -1.70
N ALA A 52 -5.53 6.81 -1.99
CA ALA A 52 -4.71 7.17 -3.15
C ALA A 52 -5.38 6.83 -4.50
N LYS A 53 -6.15 5.73 -4.57
CA LYS A 53 -6.97 5.41 -5.75
C LYS A 53 -8.09 6.42 -5.94
N ALA A 54 -8.80 6.80 -4.87
CA ALA A 54 -9.83 7.83 -4.92
C ALA A 54 -9.29 9.18 -5.40
N GLU A 55 -8.08 9.56 -4.96
CA GLU A 55 -7.40 10.75 -5.46
C GLU A 55 -7.07 10.64 -6.97
N ASN A 56 -6.66 9.45 -7.43
CA ASN A 56 -6.43 9.19 -8.86
C ASN A 56 -7.69 9.34 -9.69
N ASP A 57 -8.79 8.75 -9.24
CA ASP A 57 -10.09 8.86 -9.91
C ASP A 57 -10.58 10.31 -9.95
N ALA A 58 -10.46 11.05 -8.84
CA ALA A 58 -10.81 12.47 -8.80
C ALA A 58 -9.98 13.31 -9.80
N LEU A 59 -8.67 13.04 -9.92
CA LEU A 59 -7.83 13.69 -10.91
C LEU A 59 -8.21 13.32 -12.35
N ARG A 60 -8.57 12.05 -12.58
CA ARG A 60 -9.05 11.59 -13.89
C ARG A 60 -10.35 12.30 -14.28
N ASP A 61 -11.28 12.42 -13.34
CA ASP A 61 -12.57 13.09 -13.56
C ASP A 61 -12.40 14.60 -13.77
N ASP A 62 -11.47 15.23 -13.05
CA ASP A 62 -11.10 16.64 -13.25
C ASP A 62 -10.52 16.90 -14.65
N VAL A 63 -9.68 15.98 -15.15
CA VAL A 63 -9.12 16.08 -16.51
C VAL A 63 -10.20 15.83 -17.56
N ALA A 64 -11.02 14.80 -17.39
CA ALA A 64 -12.13 14.48 -18.30
C ALA A 64 -13.17 15.61 -18.38
N ALA A 65 -13.43 16.30 -17.26
CA ALA A 65 -14.31 17.46 -17.21
C ALA A 65 -13.65 18.78 -17.67
N GLY A 66 -12.37 18.77 -18.05
CA GLY A 66 -11.62 19.95 -18.45
C GLY A 66 -11.32 20.94 -17.32
N ARG A 67 -11.56 20.58 -16.06
CA ARG A 67 -11.21 21.38 -14.87
C ARG A 67 -9.70 21.42 -14.63
N ARG A 68 -8.99 20.36 -15.04
CA ARG A 68 -7.54 20.24 -15.04
C ARG A 68 -7.03 19.78 -16.40
N ARG A 69 -5.73 19.95 -16.64
CA ARG A 69 -5.06 19.47 -17.85
C ARG A 69 -3.79 18.71 -17.49
N LEU A 70 -3.50 17.64 -18.23
CA LEU A 70 -2.21 16.96 -18.16
C LEU A 70 -1.20 17.73 -19.01
N HIS A 71 -0.03 17.99 -18.42
CA HIS A 71 1.06 18.69 -19.08
C HIS A 71 2.26 17.75 -19.21
N ILE A 72 2.84 17.72 -20.41
CA ILE A 72 4.13 17.09 -20.63
C ILE A 72 5.21 18.17 -20.62
N LYS A 73 6.35 17.86 -20.01
CA LYS A 73 7.52 18.71 -20.13
C LYS A 73 8.11 18.51 -21.52
N ALA A 74 7.82 19.44 -22.43
CA ALA A 74 8.32 19.42 -23.80
C ALA A 74 9.29 20.59 -24.04
N VAL A 75 10.27 20.36 -24.92
CA VAL A 75 11.10 21.42 -25.50
C VAL A 75 10.67 21.57 -26.96
N CYS A 76 10.02 22.69 -27.28
CA CYS A 76 9.63 23.00 -28.65
C CYS A 76 10.81 23.68 -29.36
N GLN A 77 11.33 23.05 -30.41
CA GLN A 77 12.29 23.72 -31.30
C GLN A 77 11.54 24.81 -32.08
N SER A 78 12.18 25.97 -32.25
CA SER A 78 11.61 27.05 -33.07
C SER A 78 11.48 26.57 -34.52
N VAL A 79 10.25 26.54 -35.02
CA VAL A 79 9.96 26.33 -36.46
C VAL A 79 9.98 27.67 -37.18
N ARG A 80 10.39 27.68 -38.47
CA ARG A 80 10.35 28.88 -39.32
C ARG A 80 8.92 29.43 -39.38
N GLU A 81 8.77 30.74 -39.22
CA GLU A 81 7.48 31.41 -39.43
C GLU A 81 6.98 31.14 -40.85
N ALA A 82 5.81 30.52 -40.95
CA ALA A 82 5.09 30.41 -42.21
C ALA A 82 4.35 31.73 -42.49
N THR A 83 4.32 32.16 -43.75
CA THR A 83 3.52 33.30 -44.21
C THR A 83 2.06 33.06 -43.84
N THR A 84 1.52 33.89 -42.94
CA THR A 84 0.19 33.71 -42.36
C THR A 84 -0.91 34.02 -43.39
N ALA A 85 -1.86 33.11 -43.58
CA ALA A 85 -3.14 33.43 -44.21
C ALA A 85 -3.99 34.23 -43.20
N SER A 86 -4.67 35.28 -43.66
CA SER A 86 -5.55 36.12 -42.83
C SER A 86 -6.84 35.38 -42.48
N GLY A 87 -6.78 34.53 -41.45
CA GLY A 87 -7.94 33.84 -40.87
C GLY A 87 -7.52 33.03 -39.66
N VAL A 88 -7.99 33.41 -38.47
CA VAL A 88 -7.77 32.63 -37.24
C VAL A 88 -8.91 31.62 -37.15
N ASP A 89 -8.65 30.37 -37.54
CA ASP A 89 -9.59 29.28 -37.29
C ASP A 89 -9.76 29.10 -35.77
N ASN A 90 -11.00 28.97 -35.30
CA ASN A 90 -11.30 28.70 -33.90
C ASN A 90 -11.07 27.22 -33.58
N ALA A 91 -9.83 26.77 -33.73
CA ALA A 91 -9.41 25.41 -33.40
C ALA A 91 -9.34 25.23 -31.87
N ALA A 92 -9.72 24.05 -31.39
CA ALA A 92 -9.53 23.69 -29.98
C ALA A 92 -8.04 23.81 -29.62
N SER A 93 -7.75 24.30 -28.40
CA SER A 93 -6.37 24.37 -27.92
C SER A 93 -5.70 22.98 -28.00
N PRO A 94 -4.40 22.91 -28.34
CA PRO A 94 -3.67 21.65 -28.35
C PRO A 94 -3.85 20.88 -27.03
N ARG A 95 -4.26 19.62 -27.13
CA ARG A 95 -4.45 18.69 -25.99
C ARG A 95 -3.82 17.34 -26.28
N LEU A 96 -3.53 16.57 -25.23
CA LEU A 96 -3.07 15.19 -25.39
C LEU A 96 -4.16 14.34 -26.08
N ALA A 97 -3.74 13.27 -26.75
CA ALA A 97 -4.69 12.29 -27.24
C ALA A 97 -5.42 11.62 -26.07
N ASP A 98 -6.71 11.33 -26.22
CA ASP A 98 -7.53 10.71 -25.17
C ASP A 98 -6.91 9.39 -24.66
N THR A 99 -6.25 8.64 -25.55
CA THR A 99 -5.49 7.43 -25.21
C THR A 99 -4.32 7.71 -24.27
N ALA A 100 -3.55 8.78 -24.52
CA ALA A 100 -2.44 9.17 -23.67
C ALA A 100 -2.89 9.60 -22.27
N GLU A 101 -4.01 10.31 -22.16
CA GLU A 101 -4.59 10.69 -20.86
C GLU A 101 -5.04 9.45 -20.08
N ARG A 102 -5.76 8.53 -20.73
CA ARG A 102 -6.21 7.27 -20.10
C ARG A 102 -5.04 6.39 -19.65
N ASP A 103 -4.03 6.24 -20.50
CA ASP A 103 -2.89 5.37 -20.23
C ASP A 103 -2.03 5.96 -19.09
N TYR A 104 -1.93 7.29 -18.97
CA TYR A 104 -1.30 7.96 -17.83
C TYR A 104 -1.97 7.61 -16.49
N PHE A 105 -3.30 7.73 -16.40
CA PHE A 105 -4.00 7.40 -15.16
C PHE A 105 -3.93 5.92 -14.82
N THR A 106 -4.00 5.05 -15.83
CA THR A 106 -3.79 3.60 -15.67
C THR A 106 -2.39 3.30 -15.10
N LEU A 107 -1.35 3.95 -15.63
CA LEU A 107 0.01 3.80 -15.13
C LEU A 107 0.13 4.29 -13.69
N ARG A 108 -0.43 5.46 -13.38
CA ARG A 108 -0.42 6.04 -12.03
C ARG A 108 -1.12 5.11 -11.02
N GLU A 109 -2.26 4.51 -11.37
CA GLU A 109 -2.97 3.55 -10.51
C GLU A 109 -2.13 2.30 -10.22
N ARG A 110 -1.47 1.74 -11.25
CA ARG A 110 -0.57 0.58 -11.10
C ARG A 110 0.60 0.90 -10.18
N LEU A 111 1.22 2.08 -10.35
CA LEU A 111 2.31 2.53 -9.49
C LEU A 111 1.88 2.70 -8.03
N ILE A 112 0.73 3.33 -7.79
CA ILE A 112 0.16 3.47 -6.43
C ILE A 112 -0.03 2.09 -5.79
N THR A 113 -0.62 1.15 -6.53
CA THR A 113 -0.89 -0.20 -6.04
C THR A 113 0.41 -0.93 -5.69
N MET A 114 1.37 -0.96 -6.62
CA MET A 114 2.66 -1.62 -6.40
C MET A 114 3.44 -0.99 -5.24
N GLN A 115 3.45 0.34 -5.14
CA GLN A 115 4.13 1.05 -4.06
C GLN A 115 3.53 0.69 -2.70
N LYS A 116 2.21 0.72 -2.55
CA LYS A 116 1.54 0.38 -1.29
C LYS A 116 1.74 -1.08 -0.90
N GLN A 117 1.68 -2.00 -1.87
CA GLN A 117 1.98 -3.41 -1.62
C GLN A 117 3.43 -3.61 -1.16
N LEU A 118 4.40 -2.92 -1.78
CA LEU A 118 5.80 -3.00 -1.40
C LEU A 118 6.03 -2.45 0.01
N GLU A 119 5.52 -1.25 0.30
CA GLU A 119 5.63 -0.61 1.61
C GLU A 119 5.02 -1.48 2.72
N GLY A 120 3.80 -1.99 2.50
CA GLY A 120 3.12 -2.87 3.45
C GLY A 120 3.86 -4.19 3.68
N THR A 121 4.30 -4.85 2.62
CA THR A 121 5.05 -6.11 2.71
C THR A 121 6.38 -5.92 3.44
N GLN A 122 7.12 -4.85 3.11
CA GLN A 122 8.39 -4.55 3.76
C GLN A 122 8.21 -4.29 5.25
N LYS A 123 7.13 -3.59 5.63
CA LYS A 123 6.79 -3.31 7.03
C LYS A 123 6.42 -4.58 7.78
N TYR A 124 5.58 -5.44 7.18
CA TYR A 124 5.22 -6.75 7.73
C TYR A 124 6.46 -7.61 8.00
N ILE A 125 7.37 -7.74 7.02
CA ILE A 125 8.59 -8.55 7.18
C ILE A 125 9.45 -8.02 8.35
N ASN A 126 9.61 -6.71 8.45
CA ASN A 126 10.45 -6.10 9.47
C ASN A 126 9.87 -6.24 10.89
N GLU A 127 8.55 -6.27 11.03
CA GLU A 127 7.88 -6.30 12.33
C GLU A 127 7.46 -7.70 12.78
N GLN A 128 7.17 -8.60 11.84
CA GLN A 128 6.50 -9.88 12.13
C GLN A 128 7.34 -11.11 11.79
N CYS A 129 8.33 -10.99 10.91
CA CYS A 129 9.14 -12.12 10.42
C CYS A 129 10.58 -12.13 10.94
N ARG A 130 10.99 -11.12 11.71
CA ARG A 130 12.26 -11.13 12.45
C ARG A 130 12.05 -11.77 13.82
#